data_AF-A0A154P2G4-F1
#
_entry.id   AF-A0A154P2G4-F1
#
_cell.length_a   1.000
_cell.length_b   1.000
_cell.length_c   1.000
_cell.angle_alpha   90.00
_cell.angle_beta   90.00
_cell.angle_gamma   90.00
#
_symmetry.space_group_name_H-M   'P 1'
#
loop_
_entity.id
_entity.type
_entity.pdbx_description
1 polymer ?
#
loop_
_entity_poly.entity_id
_entity_poly.type
_entity_poly.pdbx_seq_one_letter_code
_entity_poly.pdbx_strand_id
1 'polypeptide(L)'
;MSLRTQFIKSTLCVILYIAVCTLLLKIRQQLYSVSFLKSNQSAENCSVVSQAITKPIGLETKLLEYDEMQESLLLLQQISNTCNKYNLKTPLIRRHFLYNSKQQSIYCWIRKAASTSFTKLFSDMKNRRVMRNYYREVDILAPETLKELYYIANDPKVFKLLIVRHPFQRLVSSYRDRIEDNSKHTAQAWMYTKQIFHLTRPALFHSNITTGNFQQKVFTTDKRLKLVPTFKEFLLWLLQSSDQDDVHWDRYNTHCGTGQK
;
A
#
# COMPACT_ATOMS: atom_id res chain seq x y z
N MET A 1 -39.02 -38.35 28.00
CA MET A 1 -39.71 -37.68 26.87
C MET A 1 -39.54 -38.54 25.63
N SER A 2 -40.63 -38.87 24.93
CA SER A 2 -40.62 -39.80 23.79
C SER A 2 -39.83 -39.24 22.60
N LEU A 3 -39.02 -40.09 21.94
CA LEU A 3 -38.25 -39.78 20.71
C LEU A 3 -39.10 -39.07 19.64
N ARG A 4 -40.41 -39.38 19.58
CA ARG A 4 -41.36 -38.73 18.67
C ARG A 4 -41.50 -37.23 18.95
N THR A 5 -41.55 -36.83 20.22
CA THR A 5 -41.69 -35.42 20.62
C THR A 5 -40.41 -34.63 20.32
N GLN A 6 -39.25 -35.27 20.36
CA GLN A 6 -37.96 -34.65 20.07
C GLN A 6 -37.75 -34.46 18.55
N PHE A 7 -38.17 -35.44 17.74
CA PHE A 7 -38.19 -35.30 16.29
C PHE A 7 -39.11 -34.18 15.81
N ILE A 8 -40.32 -34.07 16.37
CA ILE A 8 -41.28 -33.00 16.03
C ILE A 8 -40.72 -31.61 16.38
N LYS A 9 -40.04 -31.47 17.52
CA LYS A 9 -39.38 -30.21 17.89
C LYS A 9 -38.24 -29.85 16.94
N SER A 10 -37.42 -30.81 16.54
CA SER A 10 -36.33 -30.57 15.59
C SER A 10 -36.83 -30.19 14.19
N THR A 11 -37.88 -30.85 13.68
CA THR A 11 -38.47 -30.46 12.38
C THR A 11 -39.13 -29.09 12.43
N LEU A 12 -39.83 -28.74 13.52
CA LEU A 12 -40.37 -27.39 13.73
C LEU A 12 -39.27 -26.33 13.75
N CYS A 13 -38.13 -26.58 14.42
CA CYS A 13 -37.00 -25.66 14.44
C CYS A 13 -36.40 -25.43 13.03
N VAL A 14 -36.27 -26.49 12.23
CA VAL A 14 -35.74 -26.38 10.86
C VAL A 14 -36.69 -25.58 9.96
N ILE A 15 -38.00 -25.83 10.05
CA ILE A 15 -39.02 -25.08 9.30
C ILE A 15 -38.98 -23.60 9.69
N LEU A 16 -38.88 -23.30 10.98
CA LEU A 16 -38.86 -21.93 11.49
C LEU A 16 -37.57 -21.19 11.06
N TYR A 17 -36.43 -21.89 11.04
CA TYR A 17 -35.17 -21.37 10.52
C TYR A 17 -35.27 -21.02 9.02
N ILE A 18 -35.83 -21.91 8.21
CA ILE A 18 -36.04 -21.66 6.76
C ILE A 18 -36.98 -20.48 6.55
N ALA A 19 -38.07 -20.39 7.32
CA ALA A 19 -39.01 -19.27 7.26
C ALA A 19 -38.33 -17.92 7.58
N VAL A 20 -37.51 -17.87 8.63
CA VAL A 20 -36.74 -16.67 8.97
C VAL A 20 -35.73 -16.30 7.88
N CYS A 21 -35.00 -17.28 7.33
CA CYS A 21 -34.06 -17.02 6.23
C CYS A 21 -34.76 -16.46 4.99
N THR A 22 -35.91 -17.02 4.60
CA THR A 22 -36.69 -16.51 3.46
C THR A 22 -37.25 -15.11 3.69
N LEU A 23 -37.69 -14.79 4.92
CA LEU A 23 -38.12 -13.45 5.30
C LEU A 23 -36.97 -12.44 5.19
N LEU A 24 -35.79 -12.78 5.72
CA LEU A 24 -34.59 -11.94 5.64
C LEU A 24 -34.14 -11.70 4.20
N LEU A 25 -34.26 -12.69 3.32
CA LEU A 25 -33.96 -12.54 1.90
C LEU A 25 -34.95 -11.60 1.20
N LYS A 26 -36.25 -11.67 1.51
CA LYS A 26 -37.25 -10.73 0.97
C LYS A 26 -37.03 -9.30 1.43
N ILE A 27 -36.71 -9.09 2.71
CA ILE A 27 -36.38 -7.76 3.25
C ILE A 27 -35.14 -7.18 2.55
N ARG A 28 -34.10 -8.01 2.33
CA ARG A 28 -32.89 -7.60 1.60
C ARG A 28 -33.19 -7.21 0.14
N GLN A 29 -34.07 -7.93 -0.54
CA GLN A 29 -34.49 -7.58 -1.91
C GLN A 29 -35.23 -6.23 -1.96
N GLN A 30 -36.15 -5.96 -1.01
CA GLN A 30 -36.81 -4.65 -0.92
C GLN A 30 -35.83 -3.50 -0.66
N LEU A 31 -34.82 -3.69 0.20
CA LEU A 31 -33.78 -2.68 0.43
C LEU A 31 -32.89 -2.41 -0.80
N TYR A 32 -32.67 -3.43 -1.63
CA TYR A 32 -31.97 -3.27 -2.90
C TYR A 32 -32.81 -2.50 -3.94
N SER A 33 -34.13 -2.69 -3.98
CA SER A 33 -35.00 -1.94 -4.90
C SER A 33 -35.14 -0.46 -4.53
N VAL A 34 -35.13 -0.12 -3.24
CA VAL A 34 -35.21 1.28 -2.76
C VAL A 34 -33.88 2.02 -2.98
N SER A 35 -32.73 1.33 -2.93
CA SER A 35 -31.42 1.96 -3.16
C SER A 35 -31.11 2.23 -4.64
N PHE A 36 -31.76 1.53 -5.58
CA PHE A 36 -31.54 1.73 -7.01
C PHE A 36 -32.30 2.96 -7.57
N LEU A 37 -33.37 3.42 -6.92
CA LEU A 37 -34.16 4.59 -7.35
C LEU A 37 -33.60 5.94 -6.87
N LYS A 38 -32.56 5.96 -6.01
CA LYS A 38 -32.03 7.20 -5.40
C LYS A 38 -30.66 7.65 -5.94
N SER A 39 -30.16 7.05 -7.02
CA SER A 39 -28.82 7.32 -7.59
C SER A 39 -28.83 8.06 -8.95
N ASN A 40 -29.97 8.56 -9.41
CA ASN A 40 -30.06 9.34 -10.65
C ASN A 40 -30.50 10.77 -10.35
N GLN A 41 -29.59 11.62 -9.85
CA GLN A 41 -29.66 13.09 -9.95
C GLN A 41 -28.39 13.74 -9.35
N SER A 42 -27.43 14.07 -10.22
CA SER A 42 -26.61 15.30 -10.22
C SER A 42 -25.46 15.11 -11.22
N ALA A 43 -25.78 15.27 -12.51
CA ALA A 43 -24.78 15.65 -13.49
C ALA A 43 -24.76 17.20 -13.49
N GLU A 44 -23.88 17.79 -12.69
CA GLU A 44 -23.57 19.21 -12.80
C GLU A 44 -22.63 19.42 -14.00
N ASN A 45 -23.14 20.15 -14.99
CA ASN A 45 -22.43 20.62 -16.16
C ASN A 45 -21.36 21.64 -15.73
N CYS A 46 -20.09 21.31 -15.92
CA CYS A 46 -19.00 22.28 -15.82
C CYS A 46 -18.80 22.95 -17.18
N SER A 47 -19.39 24.13 -17.37
CA SER A 47 -19.15 24.99 -18.55
C SER A 47 -17.80 25.68 -18.40
N VAL A 48 -16.78 25.19 -19.10
CA VAL A 48 -15.52 25.92 -19.26
C VAL A 48 -15.73 26.98 -20.34
N VAL A 49 -15.56 28.24 -19.93
CA VAL A 49 -15.56 29.43 -20.79
C VAL A 49 -14.36 29.35 -21.74
N SER A 50 -14.65 29.13 -23.01
CA SER A 50 -13.67 29.28 -24.10
C SER A 50 -13.51 30.78 -24.41
N GLN A 51 -12.47 31.43 -23.89
CA GLN A 51 -12.00 32.69 -24.45
C GLN A 51 -10.76 32.44 -25.29
N ALA A 52 -10.95 32.54 -26.60
CA ALA A 52 -9.90 32.49 -27.59
C ALA A 52 -9.04 33.77 -27.52
N ILE A 53 -7.75 33.61 -27.20
CA ILE A 53 -6.72 34.59 -27.52
C ILE A 53 -5.87 33.96 -28.63
N THR A 54 -6.13 34.36 -29.87
CA THR A 54 -5.34 34.00 -31.04
C THR A 54 -4.03 34.81 -31.07
N LYS A 55 -2.99 34.27 -30.43
CA LYS A 55 -1.57 34.52 -30.73
C LYS A 55 -0.92 33.19 -31.15
N PRO A 56 0.26 33.16 -31.80
CA PRO A 56 0.80 31.95 -32.42
C PRO A 56 1.35 30.97 -31.37
N ILE A 57 0.43 30.37 -30.61
CA ILE A 57 0.65 29.42 -29.53
C ILE A 57 1.39 28.18 -30.03
N GLY A 58 1.20 27.78 -31.29
CA GLY A 58 1.73 26.53 -31.83
C GLY A 58 3.25 26.44 -31.99
N LEU A 59 4.00 27.54 -31.99
CA LEU A 59 5.47 27.52 -32.04
C LEU A 59 6.07 27.53 -30.63
N GLU A 60 5.48 28.32 -29.74
CA GLU A 60 5.88 28.41 -28.33
C GLU A 60 5.57 27.12 -27.58
N THR A 61 4.41 26.47 -27.84
CA THR A 61 4.10 25.14 -27.28
C THR A 61 5.03 24.05 -27.81
N LYS A 62 5.42 24.10 -29.08
CA LYS A 62 6.37 23.13 -29.65
C LYS A 62 7.79 23.32 -29.11
N LEU A 63 8.19 24.56 -28.87
CA LEU A 63 9.48 24.88 -28.27
C LEU A 63 9.52 24.45 -26.80
N LEU A 64 8.44 24.71 -26.05
CA LEU A 64 8.27 24.23 -24.68
C LEU A 64 8.26 22.69 -24.59
N GLU A 65 7.53 22.01 -25.50
CA GLU A 65 7.55 20.54 -25.59
C GLU A 65 8.95 19.99 -25.91
N TYR A 66 9.71 20.69 -26.76
CA TYR A 66 11.08 20.32 -27.11
C TYR A 66 12.05 20.50 -25.93
N ASP A 67 11.97 21.63 -25.23
CA ASP A 67 12.81 21.92 -24.07
C ASP A 67 12.51 20.96 -22.90
N GLU A 68 11.23 20.68 -22.61
CA GLU A 68 10.83 19.68 -21.61
C GLU A 68 11.30 18.26 -21.98
N MET A 69 11.23 17.90 -23.26
CA MET A 69 11.75 16.63 -23.76
C MET A 69 13.27 16.54 -23.57
N GLN A 70 14.01 17.61 -23.83
CA GLN A 70 15.47 17.65 -23.71
C GLN A 70 15.91 17.60 -22.24
N GLU A 71 15.24 18.31 -21.34
CA GLU A 71 15.48 18.22 -19.90
C GLU A 71 15.22 16.80 -19.37
N SER A 72 14.12 16.17 -19.80
CA SER A 72 13.79 14.79 -19.47
C SER A 72 14.86 13.80 -19.94
N LEU A 73 15.41 13.98 -21.15
CA LEU A 73 16.50 13.15 -21.68
C LEU A 73 17.79 13.30 -20.85
N LEU A 74 18.16 14.53 -20.48
CA LEU A 74 19.34 14.79 -19.63
C LEU A 74 19.19 14.16 -18.26
N LEU A 75 17.99 14.25 -17.66
CA LEU A 75 17.69 13.62 -16.39
C LEU A 75 17.80 12.09 -16.47
N LEU A 76 17.26 11.48 -17.53
CA LEU A 76 17.37 10.03 -17.75
C LEU A 76 18.82 9.58 -17.95
N GLN A 77 19.64 10.37 -18.65
CA GLN A 77 21.08 10.13 -18.76
C GLN A 77 21.77 10.20 -17.39
N GLN A 78 21.47 11.23 -16.60
CA GLN A 78 22.05 11.37 -15.26
C GLN A 78 21.66 10.19 -14.35
N ILE A 79 20.41 9.74 -14.41
CA ILE A 79 19.94 8.55 -13.67
C ILE A 79 20.72 7.32 -14.13
N SER A 80 20.82 7.08 -15.43
CA SER A 80 21.58 5.96 -16.00
C SER A 80 23.05 5.96 -15.56
N ASN A 81 23.71 7.11 -15.68
CA ASN A 81 25.10 7.28 -15.26
C ASN A 81 25.29 7.04 -13.76
N THR A 82 24.34 7.48 -12.94
CA THR A 82 24.35 7.24 -11.50
C THR A 82 24.18 5.75 -11.18
N CYS A 83 23.24 5.08 -11.83
CA CYS A 83 23.04 3.63 -11.68
C CYS A 83 24.32 2.85 -12.05
N ASN A 84 24.95 3.20 -13.17
CA ASN A 84 26.20 2.58 -13.61
C ASN A 84 27.35 2.86 -12.65
N LYS A 85 27.53 4.12 -12.23
CA LYS A 85 28.60 4.54 -11.30
C LYS A 85 28.57 3.75 -9.98
N TYR A 86 27.38 3.49 -9.45
CA TYR A 86 27.22 2.78 -8.19
C TYR A 86 26.86 1.30 -8.35
N ASN A 87 26.93 0.76 -9.58
CA ASN A 87 26.56 -0.62 -9.92
C ASN A 87 25.20 -1.03 -9.32
N LEU A 88 24.23 -0.13 -9.41
CA LEU A 88 22.90 -0.34 -8.84
C LEU A 88 22.12 -1.33 -9.71
N LYS A 89 21.87 -2.52 -9.15
CA LYS A 89 21.00 -3.53 -9.75
C LYS A 89 19.78 -3.70 -8.88
N THR A 90 18.61 -3.61 -9.49
CA THR A 90 17.35 -3.78 -8.79
C THR A 90 16.62 -4.99 -9.35
N PRO A 91 16.34 -6.02 -8.52
CA PRO A 91 15.55 -7.14 -8.98
C PRO A 91 14.11 -6.68 -9.26
N LEU A 92 13.55 -7.16 -10.37
CA LEU A 92 12.13 -6.99 -10.65
C LEU A 92 11.33 -7.97 -9.78
N ILE A 93 10.59 -7.43 -8.82
CA ILE A 93 9.73 -8.21 -7.93
C ILE A 93 8.28 -7.89 -8.25
N ARG A 94 7.52 -8.91 -8.65
CA ARG A 94 6.11 -8.81 -9.09
C ARG A 94 5.25 -7.94 -8.17
N ARG A 95 5.30 -8.19 -6.87
CA ARG A 95 4.49 -7.49 -5.84
C ARG A 95 4.88 -6.03 -5.63
N HIS A 96 5.99 -5.57 -6.19
CA HIS A 96 6.39 -4.17 -6.11
C HIS A 96 5.65 -3.31 -7.14
N PHE A 97 4.90 -3.92 -8.05
CA PHE A 97 4.22 -3.19 -9.12
C PHE A 97 2.73 -3.45 -9.11
N LEU A 98 1.94 -2.43 -9.45
CA LEU A 98 0.52 -2.56 -9.79
C LEU A 98 0.38 -2.30 -11.29
N TYR A 99 -0.34 -3.14 -12.00
CA TYR A 99 -0.52 -3.06 -13.44
C TYR A 99 -1.99 -2.99 -13.83
N ASN A 100 -2.29 -2.10 -14.76
CA ASN A 100 -3.58 -2.02 -15.43
C ASN A 100 -3.40 -2.11 -16.95
N SER A 101 -3.85 -3.23 -17.51
CA SER A 101 -3.79 -3.51 -18.96
C SER A 101 -4.70 -2.63 -19.80
N LYS A 102 -5.83 -2.15 -19.27
CA LYS A 102 -6.76 -1.30 -20.02
C LYS A 102 -6.16 0.08 -20.30
N GLN A 103 -5.51 0.67 -19.29
CA GLN A 103 -4.84 1.97 -19.41
C GLN A 103 -3.36 1.84 -19.80
N GLN A 104 -2.84 0.63 -20.03
CA GLN A 104 -1.43 0.38 -20.31
C GLN A 104 -0.51 1.11 -19.32
N SER A 105 -0.80 0.97 -18.03
CA SER A 105 -0.08 1.70 -16.97
C SER A 105 0.44 0.77 -15.89
N ILE A 106 1.68 1.01 -15.47
CA ILE A 106 2.33 0.31 -14.37
C ILE A 106 2.79 1.33 -13.32
N TYR A 107 2.53 1.02 -12.05
CA TYR A 107 2.90 1.84 -10.92
C TYR A 107 3.80 1.07 -9.96
N CYS A 108 4.95 1.63 -9.59
CA CYS A 108 5.77 1.04 -8.55
C CYS A 108 5.23 1.38 -7.14
N TRP A 109 4.77 0.36 -6.43
CA TRP A 109 4.07 0.44 -5.16
C TRP A 109 5.02 0.63 -3.97
N ILE A 110 5.36 1.89 -3.68
CA ILE A 110 6.26 2.24 -2.57
C ILE A 110 5.50 2.62 -1.30
N ARG A 111 5.78 1.93 -0.19
CA ARG A 111 5.12 2.23 1.09
C ARG A 111 5.41 3.65 1.56
N LYS A 112 4.38 4.22 2.22
CA LYS A 112 4.44 5.57 2.83
C LYS A 112 4.68 6.71 1.84
N ALA A 113 4.57 6.44 0.54
CA ALA A 113 4.48 7.40 -0.56
C ALA A 113 3.08 7.35 -1.18
N ALA A 114 2.03 7.57 -0.38
CA ALA A 114 0.62 7.51 -0.80
C ALA A 114 0.16 6.16 -1.41
N SER A 115 0.89 5.07 -1.16
CA SER A 115 0.65 3.75 -1.77
C SER A 115 -0.78 3.23 -1.61
N THR A 116 -1.43 3.46 -0.46
CA THR A 116 -2.81 3.02 -0.23
C THR A 116 -3.79 3.71 -1.17
N SER A 117 -3.61 5.02 -1.40
CA SER A 117 -4.44 5.81 -2.31
C SER A 117 -4.28 5.32 -3.74
N PHE A 118 -3.06 5.03 -4.18
CA PHE A 118 -2.80 4.50 -5.52
C PHE A 118 -3.25 3.05 -5.68
N THR A 119 -3.16 2.21 -4.64
CA THR A 119 -3.80 0.89 -4.67
C THR A 119 -5.30 1.02 -4.87
N LYS A 120 -5.96 1.92 -4.13
CA LYS A 120 -7.39 2.20 -4.30
C LYS A 120 -7.71 2.65 -5.74
N LEU A 121 -6.96 3.62 -6.26
CA LEU A 121 -7.13 4.11 -7.64
C LEU A 121 -7.02 2.98 -8.66
N PHE A 122 -5.98 2.15 -8.58
CA PHE A 122 -5.79 1.02 -9.50
C PHE A 122 -6.89 -0.04 -9.39
N SER A 123 -7.40 -0.29 -8.19
CA SER A 123 -8.57 -1.16 -8.00
C SER A 123 -9.84 -0.58 -8.60
N ASP A 124 -10.11 0.71 -8.35
CA ASP A 124 -11.29 1.39 -8.86
C ASP A 124 -11.28 1.41 -10.40
N MET A 125 -10.11 1.62 -11.03
CA MET A 125 -9.93 1.52 -12.49
C MET A 125 -10.21 0.11 -13.05
N LYS A 126 -10.06 -0.95 -12.23
CA LYS A 126 -10.46 -2.32 -12.57
C LYS A 126 -11.91 -2.64 -12.16
N ASN A 127 -12.70 -1.63 -11.77
CA ASN A 127 -14.05 -1.78 -11.22
C ASN A 127 -14.12 -2.69 -9.99
N ARG A 128 -13.06 -2.71 -9.18
CA ARG A 128 -12.97 -3.52 -7.96
C ARG A 128 -13.22 -2.67 -6.73
N ARG A 129 -14.15 -3.08 -5.88
CA ARG A 129 -14.38 -2.44 -4.58
C ARG A 129 -13.45 -3.04 -3.52
N VAL A 130 -12.47 -2.28 -3.07
CA VAL A 130 -11.59 -2.70 -1.96
C VAL A 130 -12.29 -2.46 -0.63
N MET A 131 -12.63 -3.52 0.09
CA MET A 131 -13.37 -3.36 1.34
C MET A 131 -12.47 -2.93 2.50
N ARG A 132 -11.33 -3.60 2.75
CA ARG A 132 -10.42 -3.25 3.87
C ARG A 132 -8.96 -3.66 3.68
N ASN A 133 -8.67 -4.73 2.94
CA ASN A 133 -7.32 -5.30 2.88
C ASN A 133 -6.57 -4.90 1.60
N TYR A 134 -5.96 -3.72 1.62
CA TYR A 134 -5.12 -3.22 0.52
C TYR A 134 -3.88 -4.09 0.24
N TYR A 135 -3.40 -4.87 1.20
CA TYR A 135 -2.25 -5.77 0.98
C TYR A 135 -2.61 -6.92 0.05
N ARG A 136 -3.78 -7.53 0.26
CA ARG A 136 -4.28 -8.60 -0.61
C ARG A 136 -4.62 -8.07 -1.99
N GLU A 137 -5.09 -6.84 -2.07
CA GLU A 137 -5.44 -6.21 -3.34
C GLU A 137 -4.20 -5.98 -4.23
N VAL A 138 -3.04 -5.72 -3.63
CA VAL A 138 -1.77 -5.64 -4.39
C VAL A 138 -1.46 -6.96 -5.09
N ASP A 139 -1.76 -8.11 -4.49
CA ASP A 139 -1.51 -9.42 -5.12
C ASP A 139 -2.32 -9.62 -6.40
N ILE A 140 -3.51 -9.02 -6.44
CA ILE A 140 -4.46 -9.05 -7.57
C ILE A 140 -4.08 -8.00 -8.64
N LEU A 141 -3.54 -6.87 -8.21
CA LEU A 141 -3.17 -5.78 -9.10
C LEU A 141 -1.78 -5.95 -9.71
N ALA A 142 -0.90 -6.71 -9.05
CA ALA A 142 0.41 -7.01 -9.58
C ALA A 142 0.33 -7.82 -10.88
N PRO A 143 1.33 -7.73 -11.77
CA PRO A 143 1.44 -8.62 -12.93
C PRO A 143 1.27 -10.08 -12.49
N GLU A 144 0.74 -10.94 -13.33
CA GLU A 144 0.47 -12.35 -13.01
C GLU A 144 1.77 -13.14 -12.87
N THR A 145 2.74 -12.85 -13.74
CA THR A 145 4.04 -13.55 -13.76
C THR A 145 5.21 -12.58 -13.82
N LEU A 146 6.40 -13.06 -13.44
CA LEU A 146 7.63 -12.28 -13.59
C LEU A 146 7.94 -12.01 -15.07
N LYS A 147 7.67 -12.98 -15.96
CA LYS A 147 7.83 -12.82 -17.42
C LYS A 147 6.95 -11.70 -17.96
N GLU A 148 5.71 -11.62 -17.51
CA GLU A 148 4.79 -10.53 -17.87
C GLU A 148 5.32 -9.18 -17.36
N LEU A 149 5.78 -9.11 -16.11
CA LEU A 149 6.41 -7.88 -15.58
C LEU A 149 7.61 -7.44 -16.42
N TYR A 150 8.48 -8.36 -16.85
CA TYR A 150 9.59 -8.04 -17.74
C TYR A 150 9.11 -7.45 -19.08
N TYR A 151 8.06 -8.01 -19.68
CA TYR A 151 7.50 -7.48 -20.92
C TYR A 151 6.93 -6.07 -20.71
N ILE A 152 6.08 -5.89 -19.69
CA ILE A 152 5.45 -4.60 -19.35
C ILE A 152 6.51 -3.53 -19.04
N ALA A 153 7.55 -3.88 -18.27
CA ALA A 153 8.60 -2.94 -17.88
C ALA A 153 9.45 -2.45 -19.08
N ASN A 154 9.59 -3.28 -20.11
CA ASN A 154 10.36 -2.95 -21.32
C ASN A 154 9.51 -2.38 -22.46
N ASP A 155 8.17 -2.46 -22.38
CA ASP A 155 7.29 -1.90 -23.40
C ASP A 155 7.32 -0.35 -23.33
N PRO A 156 7.67 0.35 -24.43
CA PRO A 156 7.62 1.81 -24.48
C PRO A 156 6.20 2.37 -24.51
N LYS A 157 5.18 1.56 -24.85
CA LYS A 157 3.77 1.97 -24.88
C LYS A 157 3.14 1.99 -23.49
N VAL A 158 3.76 1.33 -22.52
CA VAL A 158 3.28 1.30 -21.15
C VAL A 158 3.73 2.55 -20.41
N PHE A 159 2.76 3.31 -19.90
CA PHE A 159 3.01 4.44 -19.01
C PHE A 159 3.55 3.96 -17.66
N LYS A 160 4.75 4.41 -17.30
CA LYS A 160 5.45 4.02 -16.06
C LYS A 160 5.34 5.14 -15.04
N LEU A 161 4.67 4.85 -13.93
CA LEU A 161 4.43 5.79 -12.85
C LEU A 161 5.29 5.44 -11.62
N LEU A 162 6.05 6.42 -11.16
CA LEU A 162 6.79 6.37 -9.90
C LEU A 162 6.37 7.54 -9.02
N ILE A 163 5.94 7.25 -7.79
CA ILE A 163 5.54 8.27 -6.83
C ILE A 163 6.45 8.17 -5.62
N VAL A 164 7.14 9.27 -5.35
CA VAL A 164 8.10 9.36 -4.27
C VAL A 164 7.64 10.37 -3.24
N ARG A 165 8.12 10.19 -2.02
CA ARG A 165 8.03 11.17 -0.94
C ARG A 165 9.46 11.55 -0.52
N HIS A 166 9.65 12.75 0.01
CA HIS A 166 10.93 13.11 0.59
C HIS A 166 11.43 12.01 1.57
N PRO A 167 12.65 11.46 1.42
CA PRO A 167 13.10 10.27 2.15
C PRO A 167 12.94 10.39 3.67
N PHE A 168 13.34 11.53 4.25
CA PHE A 168 13.19 11.79 5.68
C PHE A 168 11.71 11.74 6.13
N GLN A 169 10.80 12.36 5.38
CA GLN A 169 9.38 12.37 5.74
C GLN A 169 8.76 10.98 5.61
N ARG A 170 9.22 10.19 4.62
CA ARG A 170 8.83 8.78 4.47
C ARG A 170 9.23 7.99 5.72
N LEU A 171 10.49 8.10 6.17
CA LEU A 171 10.99 7.44 7.38
C LEU A 171 10.22 7.85 8.63
N VAL A 172 9.97 9.14 8.84
CA VAL A 172 9.13 9.64 9.95
C VAL A 172 7.74 9.00 9.89
N SER A 173 7.11 8.99 8.71
CA SER A 173 5.79 8.38 8.53
C SER A 173 5.80 6.87 8.80
N SER A 174 6.87 6.16 8.45
CA SER A 174 7.04 4.73 8.71
C SER A 174 7.21 4.45 10.19
N TYR A 175 8.13 5.15 10.86
CA TYR A 175 8.35 5.03 12.29
C TYR A 175 7.08 5.32 13.07
N ARG A 176 6.37 6.41 12.75
CA ARG A 176 5.13 6.78 13.44
C ARG A 176 4.05 5.71 13.34
N ASP A 177 3.81 5.20 12.14
CA ASP A 177 2.74 4.21 11.93
C ASP A 177 3.11 2.79 12.36
N ARG A 178 4.40 2.42 12.33
CA ARG A 178 4.85 1.04 12.56
C ARG A 178 5.47 0.81 13.93
N ILE A 179 5.98 1.84 14.59
CA ILE A 179 6.68 1.72 15.88
C ILE A 179 6.05 2.64 16.94
N GLU A 180 5.87 3.93 16.65
CA GLU A 180 5.39 4.91 17.64
C GLU A 180 3.92 4.73 18.01
N ASP A 181 3.05 4.47 17.02
CA ASP A 181 1.62 4.28 17.21
C ASP A 181 1.33 3.01 18.02
N ASN A 182 1.18 3.22 19.32
CA ASN A 182 0.90 2.19 20.30
C ASN A 182 -0.61 1.98 20.57
N SER A 183 -1.48 2.56 19.75
CA SER A 183 -2.92 2.30 19.83
C SER A 183 -3.27 0.85 19.45
N LYS A 184 -2.40 0.19 18.67
CA LYS A 184 -2.57 -1.16 18.14
C LYS A 184 -1.24 -1.91 18.13
N HIS A 185 -1.32 -3.24 18.19
CA HIS A 185 -0.15 -4.08 17.93
C HIS A 185 0.25 -4.03 16.45
N THR A 186 1.54 -3.90 16.18
CA THR A 186 2.12 -4.11 14.84
C THR A 186 3.23 -5.15 14.92
N ALA A 187 3.35 -5.97 13.88
CA ALA A 187 4.43 -6.95 13.79
C ALA A 187 5.81 -6.26 13.76
N GLN A 188 5.90 -5.09 13.11
CA GLN A 188 7.10 -4.28 13.05
C GLN A 188 7.56 -3.79 14.43
N ALA A 189 6.66 -3.21 15.23
CA ALA A 189 6.99 -2.78 16.59
C ALA A 189 7.53 -3.96 17.42
N TRP A 190 6.91 -5.12 17.29
CA TRP A 190 7.34 -6.33 17.98
C TRP A 190 8.73 -6.82 17.55
N MET A 191 8.98 -6.89 16.23
CA MET A 191 10.22 -7.43 15.67
C MET A 191 11.40 -6.48 15.88
N TYR A 192 11.22 -5.19 15.56
CA TYR A 192 12.33 -4.24 15.45
C TYR A 192 12.66 -3.54 16.77
N THR A 193 11.72 -3.39 17.71
CA THR A 193 12.01 -2.77 19.01
C THR A 193 13.11 -3.51 19.76
N LYS A 194 13.12 -4.84 19.70
CA LYS A 194 14.19 -5.65 20.29
C LYS A 194 15.56 -5.30 19.69
N GLN A 195 15.63 -5.21 18.37
CA GLN A 195 16.88 -4.91 17.67
C GLN A 195 17.36 -3.48 17.96
N ILE A 196 16.44 -2.52 17.95
CA ILE A 196 16.73 -1.11 18.28
C ILE A 196 17.29 -1.01 19.70
N PHE A 197 16.60 -1.57 20.69
CA PHE A 197 17.05 -1.50 22.08
C PHE A 197 18.30 -2.33 22.37
N HIS A 198 18.58 -3.39 21.60
CA HIS A 198 19.84 -4.10 21.74
C HIS A 198 21.03 -3.16 21.48
N LEU A 199 20.88 -2.28 20.49
CA LEU A 199 21.86 -1.26 20.18
C LEU A 199 21.83 -0.07 21.15
N THR A 200 20.65 0.45 21.46
CA THR A 200 20.53 1.78 22.12
C THR A 200 20.30 1.71 23.62
N ARG A 201 19.82 0.58 24.16
CA ARG A 201 19.46 0.39 25.57
C ARG A 201 19.79 -1.03 26.07
N PRO A 202 21.05 -1.50 26.02
CA PRO A 202 21.42 -2.87 26.36
C PRO A 202 21.03 -3.28 27.80
N ALA A 203 20.98 -2.35 28.74
CA ALA A 203 20.56 -2.60 30.12
C ALA A 203 19.12 -3.17 30.24
N LEU A 204 18.25 -2.97 29.24
CA LEU A 204 16.90 -3.56 29.23
C LEU A 204 16.91 -5.09 29.12
N PHE A 205 18.00 -5.68 28.65
CA PHE A 205 18.14 -7.13 28.47
C PHE A 205 18.59 -7.86 29.74
N HIS A 206 19.07 -7.14 30.75
CA HIS A 206 19.38 -7.72 32.04
C HIS A 206 18.08 -8.10 32.76
N SER A 207 17.93 -9.36 33.17
CA SER A 207 16.80 -9.81 33.96
C SER A 207 17.04 -9.54 35.45
N ASN A 208 15.99 -9.14 36.16
CA ASN A 208 15.98 -9.03 37.63
C ASN A 208 14.62 -9.53 38.13
N ILE A 209 14.60 -10.20 39.28
CA ILE A 209 13.41 -10.74 39.95
C ILE A 209 12.29 -9.68 40.06
N THR A 210 12.66 -8.43 40.33
CA THR A 210 11.69 -7.34 40.59
C THR A 210 11.13 -6.72 39.30
N THR A 211 11.95 -6.59 38.26
CA THR A 211 11.58 -5.88 37.01
C THR A 211 11.20 -6.80 35.86
N GLY A 212 11.44 -8.10 36.01
CA GLY A 212 11.20 -9.10 34.98
C GLY A 212 12.25 -9.12 33.86
N ASN A 213 11.93 -9.85 32.80
CA ASN A 213 12.75 -9.96 31.59
C ASN A 213 12.42 -8.83 30.57
N PHE A 214 13.18 -8.74 29.48
CA PHE A 214 12.98 -7.74 28.42
C PHE A 214 11.53 -7.67 27.93
N GLN A 215 10.90 -8.84 27.73
CA GLN A 215 9.54 -8.95 27.24
C GLN A 215 8.53 -8.26 28.15
N GLN A 216 8.67 -8.47 29.47
CA GLN A 216 7.81 -7.87 30.49
C GLN A 216 8.04 -6.37 30.65
N LYS A 217 9.30 -5.92 30.51
CA LYS A 217 9.69 -4.49 30.58
C LYS A 217 9.17 -3.68 29.40
N VAL A 218 9.30 -4.24 28.19
CA VAL A 218 9.08 -3.48 26.95
C VAL A 218 7.69 -3.67 26.37
N PHE A 219 7.03 -4.80 26.64
CA PHE A 219 5.72 -5.09 26.07
C PHE A 219 4.64 -5.31 27.12
N THR A 220 3.43 -4.92 26.77
CA THR A 220 2.18 -5.33 27.44
C THR A 220 1.85 -6.78 27.09
N THR A 221 0.89 -7.35 27.83
CA THR A 221 0.41 -8.72 27.61
C THR A 221 -0.23 -8.90 26.22
N ASP A 222 -0.83 -7.84 25.67
CA ASP A 222 -1.39 -7.80 24.31
C ASP A 222 -0.35 -7.46 23.22
N LYS A 223 0.95 -7.53 23.54
CA LYS A 223 2.09 -7.30 22.62
C LYS A 223 2.22 -5.88 22.07
N ARG A 224 1.57 -4.90 22.70
CA ARG A 224 1.83 -3.47 22.48
C ARG A 224 3.07 -3.03 23.25
N LEU A 225 3.64 -1.89 22.88
CA LEU A 225 4.84 -1.34 23.52
C LEU A 225 4.49 -0.61 24.81
N LYS A 226 5.12 -0.97 25.93
CA LYS A 226 5.20 -0.11 27.12
C LYS A 226 6.25 0.97 26.94
N LEU A 227 7.36 0.59 26.32
CA LEU A 227 8.51 1.45 26.06
C LEU A 227 8.69 1.56 24.55
N VAL A 228 8.50 2.78 24.04
CA VAL A 228 8.61 3.07 22.61
C VAL A 228 10.03 3.60 22.33
N PRO A 229 10.77 3.00 21.38
CA PRO A 229 12.03 3.57 20.91
C PRO A 229 11.80 4.96 20.34
N THR A 230 12.70 5.91 20.60
CA THR A 230 12.62 7.23 19.98
C THR A 230 12.95 7.16 18.48
N PHE A 231 12.55 8.17 17.72
CA PHE A 231 12.93 8.27 16.30
C PHE A 231 14.45 8.28 16.10
N LYS A 232 15.20 8.92 17.01
CA LYS A 232 16.68 8.91 16.99
C LYS A 232 17.23 7.49 17.13
N GLU A 233 16.71 6.71 18.07
CA GLU A 233 17.13 5.32 18.27
C GLU A 233 16.79 4.44 17.07
N PHE A 234 15.60 4.63 16.49
CA PHE A 234 15.21 3.98 15.24
C PHE A 234 16.20 4.29 14.10
N LEU A 235 16.59 5.57 13.91
CA LEU A 235 17.56 5.94 12.88
C LEU A 235 18.96 5.38 13.14
N LEU A 236 19.42 5.42 14.40
CA LEU A 236 20.72 4.85 14.77
C LEU A 236 20.79 3.36 14.43
N TRP A 237 19.72 2.62 14.74
CA TRP A 237 19.60 1.22 14.36
C TRP A 237 19.54 1.04 12.85
N LEU A 238 18.69 1.80 12.14
CA LEU A 238 18.51 1.67 10.69
C LEU A 238 19.80 1.93 9.89
N LEU A 239 20.65 2.84 10.37
CA LEU A 239 21.93 3.14 9.73
C LEU A 239 22.99 2.05 9.95
N GLN A 240 22.84 1.24 10.98
CA GLN A 240 23.76 0.15 11.33
C GLN A 240 23.27 -1.22 10.86
N SER A 241 21.96 -1.39 10.64
CA SER A 241 21.41 -2.65 10.15
C SER A 241 21.84 -2.87 8.70
N SER A 242 22.55 -3.99 8.46
CA SER A 242 22.92 -4.45 7.12
C SER A 242 21.85 -5.31 6.45
N ASP A 243 20.76 -5.62 7.16
CA ASP A 243 19.73 -6.54 6.70
C ASP A 243 18.82 -5.93 5.64
N GLN A 244 18.14 -6.79 4.90
CA GLN A 244 17.09 -6.41 3.97
C GLN A 244 16.04 -5.55 4.68
N ASP A 245 16.01 -4.26 4.34
CA ASP A 245 15.11 -3.29 4.93
C ASP A 245 13.64 -3.73 4.76
N ASP A 246 12.82 -3.54 5.81
CA ASP A 246 11.37 -3.72 5.70
C ASP A 246 10.84 -2.78 4.61
N VAL A 247 9.87 -3.25 3.82
CA VAL A 247 9.21 -2.50 2.75
C VAL A 247 8.69 -1.11 3.16
N HIS A 248 8.51 -0.84 4.46
CA HIS A 248 8.12 0.47 4.96
C HIS A 248 9.27 1.50 4.99
N TRP A 249 10.52 1.09 5.09
CA TRP A 249 11.69 2.00 5.14
C TRP A 249 12.82 1.60 4.19
N ASP A 250 12.57 0.66 3.28
CA ASP A 250 13.49 0.32 2.19
C ASP A 250 13.85 1.50 1.31
N ARG A 251 14.96 1.37 0.60
CA ARG A 251 15.45 2.39 -0.32
C ARG A 251 14.67 2.32 -1.64
N TYR A 252 14.42 3.48 -2.23
CA TYR A 252 13.68 3.54 -3.50
C TYR A 252 14.37 2.77 -4.62
N ASN A 253 15.69 2.90 -4.73
CA ASN A 253 16.49 2.25 -5.75
C ASN A 253 16.51 0.72 -5.62
N THR A 254 16.34 0.15 -4.42
CA THR A 254 16.26 -1.31 -4.23
C THR A 254 14.85 -1.85 -4.41
N HIS A 255 13.82 -1.00 -4.32
CA HIS A 255 12.41 -1.39 -4.45
C HIS A 255 11.87 -1.22 -5.87
N CYS A 256 12.18 -0.09 -6.49
CA CYS A 256 11.64 0.35 -7.79
C CYS A 256 12.78 0.62 -8.77
N GLY A 257 13.33 -0.45 -9.35
CA GLY A 257 14.17 -0.33 -10.54
C GLY A 257 13.42 -0.92 -11.71
N THR A 258 13.08 -0.09 -12.68
CA THR A 258 12.76 -0.56 -14.02
C THR A 258 14.09 -0.95 -14.66
N GLY A 259 14.32 -2.26 -14.81
CA GLY A 259 15.63 -2.83 -15.08
C GLY A 259 16.46 -2.12 -16.14
N GLN A 260 17.77 -2.06 -15.90
CA GLN A 260 18.75 -1.95 -16.98
C GLN A 260 19.23 -3.36 -17.36
N LYS A 261 19.53 -3.49 -18.65
CA LYS A 261 19.94 -4.69 -19.41
C LYS A 261 20.86 -5.66 -18.68
#